data_AF-A0A7M7G268-F1
#
_entry.id   AF-A0A7M7G268-F1
#
_cell.length_a   1.000
_cell.length_b   1.000
_cell.length_c   1.000
_cell.angle_alpha   90.00
_cell.angle_beta   90.00
_cell.angle_gamma   90.00
#
_symmetry.space_group_name_H-M   'P 1'
#
loop_
_entity.id
_entity.type
_entity.pdbx_description
1 polymer ?
#
loop_
_entity_poly.entity_id
_entity_poly.type
_entity_poly.pdbx_seq_one_letter_code
_entity_poly.pdbx_strand_id
1 'polypeptide(L)' 'MEACRDLKEKYDNCFNSWFAEKFLKGDHNDSMCAPFLKVYKECIENAMKEQKIELHDVQINHLETDKEKTPQS' A
#
# COMPACT_ATOMS: atom_id res chain seq x y z
N MET A 1 7.01 -2.00 -14.15
CA MET A 1 6.88 -1.58 -12.73
C MET A 1 8.01 -0.67 -12.25
N GLU A 2 9.05 -0.39 -13.04
CA GLU A 2 10.03 0.68 -12.75
C GLU A 2 9.39 2.08 -12.62
N ALA A 3 8.31 2.35 -13.37
CA ALA A 3 7.68 3.66 -13.44
C ALA A 3 7.17 4.22 -12.09
N CYS A 4 6.87 3.35 -11.12
CA CYS A 4 6.37 3.78 -9.80
C CYS A 4 7.41 3.61 -8.68
N ARG A 5 8.64 3.20 -8.99
CA ARG A 5 9.66 2.86 -7.98
C ARG A 5 9.99 4.04 -7.07
N ASP A 6 10.22 5.21 -7.65
CA ASP A 6 10.59 6.41 -6.88
C ASP A 6 9.41 6.93 -6.03
N LEU A 7 8.17 6.73 -6.50
CA LEU A 7 6.97 7.04 -5.73
C LEU A 7 6.77 6.06 -4.58
N LYS A 8 7.05 4.78 -4.81
CA LYS A 8 7.06 3.73 -3.79
C LYS A 8 8.06 4.06 -2.69
N GLU A 9 9.29 4.39 -3.03
CA GLU A 9 10.34 4.70 -2.05
C GLU A 9 9.95 5.88 -1.15
N LYS A 10 9.38 6.94 -1.73
CA LYS A 10 8.87 8.09 -0.95
C LYS A 10 7.76 7.70 0.02
N TYR A 11 6.81 6.90 -0.46
CA TYR A 11 5.72 6.42 0.40
C TYR A 11 6.24 5.49 1.50
N ASP A 12 7.08 4.50 1.16
CA ASP A 12 7.62 3.53 2.11
C ASP A 12 8.45 4.21 3.19
N ASN A 13 9.30 5.19 2.84
CA ASN A 13 10.08 5.95 3.83
C ASN A 13 9.18 6.75 4.79
N CYS A 14 8.11 7.37 4.26
CA CYS A 14 7.13 8.05 5.10
C CYS A 14 6.41 7.06 6.02
N PHE A 15 5.91 5.96 5.45
CA PHE A 15 5.14 4.95 6.14
C PHE A 15 5.95 4.31 7.26
N ASN A 16 7.20 3.93 7.02
CA ASN A 16 8.05 3.31 8.04
C ASN A 16 8.28 4.25 9.23
N SER A 17 8.51 5.53 8.96
CA SER A 17 8.67 6.55 10.00
C SER A 17 7.36 6.75 10.79
N TRP A 18 6.25 6.93 10.09
CA TRP A 18 4.92 7.04 10.69
C TRP A 18 4.56 5.79 11.52
N PHE A 19 4.82 4.60 10.99
CA PHE A 19 4.48 3.35 11.64
C PHE A 19 5.24 3.20 12.97
N ALA A 20 6.56 3.39 12.95
CA ALA A 20 7.41 3.26 14.13
C ALA A 20 7.16 4.36 15.17
N GLU A 21 6.95 5.60 14.74
CA GLU A 21 6.92 6.75 15.64
C GLU A 21 5.52 7.17 16.09
N LYS A 22 4.47 6.85 15.31
CA LYS A 22 3.09 7.27 15.54
C LYS A 22 2.18 6.08 15.77
N PHE A 23 2.05 5.21 14.76
CA PHE A 23 1.06 4.12 14.79
C PHE A 23 1.30 3.18 15.97
N LEU A 24 2.53 2.67 16.16
CA LEU A 24 2.87 1.78 17.27
C LEU A 24 2.74 2.46 18.66
N LYS A 25 2.63 3.79 18.71
CA LYS A 25 2.44 4.56 19.94
C LYS A 25 0.97 4.99 20.15
N GLY A 26 0.06 4.51 19.30
CA GLY A 26 -1.38 4.77 19.39
C GLY A 26 -1.85 6.03 18.65
N ASP A 27 -0.97 6.73 17.93
CA ASP A 27 -1.37 7.81 17.02
C ASP A 27 -1.60 7.24 15.62
N HIS A 28 -2.87 7.07 15.27
CA HIS A 28 -3.27 6.46 14.00
C HIS A 28 -3.49 7.49 12.88
N ASN A 29 -3.15 8.76 13.08
CA ASN A 29 -3.31 9.78 12.06
C ASN A 29 -2.28 9.59 10.93
N ASP A 30 -2.74 9.13 9.77
CA ASP A 30 -1.92 8.82 8.59
C ASP A 30 -1.75 9.99 7.60
N SER A 31 -2.28 11.17 7.95
CA SER A 31 -2.34 12.35 7.05
C SER A 31 -0.97 12.75 6.50
N MET A 32 0.12 12.44 7.21
CA MET A 32 1.48 12.73 6.73
C MET A 32 1.88 11.90 5.50
N CYS A 33 1.37 10.67 5.36
CA CYS A 33 1.70 9.78 4.25
C CYS A 33 0.59 9.64 3.21
N ALA A 34 -0.65 10.04 3.55
CA ALA A 34 -1.80 9.95 2.65
C ALA A 34 -1.57 10.60 1.26
N PRO A 35 -0.92 11.78 1.13
CA PRO A 35 -0.64 12.37 -0.18
C PRO A 35 0.33 11.51 -1.03
N PHE A 36 1.36 10.94 -0.42
CA PHE A 36 2.31 10.06 -1.12
C PHE A 36 1.65 8.76 -1.53
N LEU A 37 0.83 8.18 -0.65
CA LEU A 37 0.08 6.97 -0.92
C LEU A 37 -0.88 7.15 -2.10
N LYS A 38 -1.56 8.30 -2.17
CA LYS A 38 -2.47 8.62 -3.28
C LYS A 38 -1.75 8.59 -4.62
N VAL A 39 -0.66 9.33 -4.74
CA VAL A 39 0.11 9.43 -6.01
C VAL A 39 0.73 8.08 -6.38
N TYR A 40 1.23 7.33 -5.40
CA TYR A 40 1.76 5.99 -5.62
C TYR A 40 0.68 5.01 -6.12
N LYS A 41 -0.50 4.99 -5.49
CA LYS A 41 -1.63 4.15 -5.90
C LYS A 41 -2.10 4.46 -7.32
N GLU A 42 -2.25 5.75 -7.65
CA GLU A 42 -2.63 6.19 -9.00
C GLU A 42 -1.63 5.70 -10.07
N CYS A 43 -0.33 5.76 -9.79
CA CYS A 43 0.70 5.23 -10.69
C CYS A 43 0.54 3.71 -10.90
N ILE A 44 0.33 2.97 -9.81
CA ILE A 44 0.20 1.52 -9.84
C ILE A 44 -1.07 1.08 -10.58
N GLU A 45 -2.20 1.74 -10.34
CA GLU A 45 -3.45 1.47 -11.07
C GLU A 45 -3.29 1.69 -12.58
N ASN A 46 -2.61 2.75 -12.99
CA ASN A 46 -2.36 3.02 -14.40
C ASN A 46 -1.41 1.98 -15.02
N ALA A 47 -0.30 1.67 -14.33
CA ALA A 47 0.64 0.65 -14.80
C ALA A 47 0.00 -0.74 -14.90
N MET A 48 -0.88 -1.11 -13.98
CA MET A 48 -1.60 -2.39 -14.03
C MET A 48 -2.60 -2.45 -15.19
N LYS A 49 -3.31 -1.35 -15.49
CA LYS A 49 -4.19 -1.24 -16.66
C LYS A 49 -3.42 -1.43 -17.97
N GLU A 50 -2.27 -0.77 -18.12
CA GLU A 50 -1.40 -0.92 -19.30
C GLU A 50 -0.92 -2.35 -19.51
N GLN A 51 -0.67 -3.07 -18.42
CA GLN A 51 -0.23 -4.47 -18.43
C GLN A 51 -1.38 -5.49 -18.54
N LYS A 52 -2.64 -5.02 -18.66
CA LYS A 52 -3.85 -5.87 -18.68
C LYS A 52 -3.95 -6.81 -17.48
N ILE A 53 -3.51 -6.35 -16.31
CA ILE A 53 -3.66 -7.07 -15.05
C ILE A 53 -5.04 -6.73 -14.49
N GLU A 54 -5.87 -7.73 -14.22
CA GLU A 54 -7.18 -7.51 -13.62
C GLU A 54 -7.05 -7.13 -12.14
N LEU A 55 -7.54 -5.94 -11.78
CA LEU A 55 -7.47 -5.40 -10.41
C LEU A 55 -8.47 -6.05 -9.44
N HIS A 56 -9.32 -6.98 -9.91
CA HIS A 56 -10.40 -7.51 -9.11
C HIS A 56 -9.88 -8.22 -7.85
N ASP A 57 -8.77 -8.94 -7.97
CA ASP A 57 -8.14 -9.67 -6.86
C ASP A 57 -7.54 -8.74 -5.79
N VAL A 58 -7.13 -7.52 -6.15
CA VAL A 58 -6.49 -6.56 -5.24
C VAL A 58 -7.50 -5.90 -4.29
N GLN A 59 -8.79 -5.87 -4.68
CA GLN A 59 -9.86 -5.23 -3.91
C GLN A 59 -10.54 -6.18 -2.93
N ILE A 60 -10.25 -7.48 -2.99
CA ILE A 60 -10.88 -8.46 -2.11
C ILE A 60 -10.25 -8.34 -0.72
N ASN A 61 -11.05 -7.96 0.26
CA ASN A 61 -10.63 -8.08 1.65
C ASN A 61 -10.67 -9.56 2.04
N HIS A 62 -9.48 -10.15 2.19
CA HIS A 62 -9.34 -11.55 2.57
C HIS A 62 -9.23 -11.75 4.09
N LEU A 63 -9.09 -10.69 4.87
CA LEU A 63 -9.03 -10.79 6.32
C LEU A 63 -10.34 -11.33 6.87
N GLU A 64 -10.26 -12.25 7.81
CA GLU A 64 -11.38 -12.95 8.44
C GLU A 64 -12.23 -13.78 7.44
N THR A 65 -11.67 -14.12 6.28
CA THR A 65 -12.30 -15.01 5.29
C THR A 65 -11.58 -16.36 5.20
N ASP A 66 -12.24 -17.37 4.63
CA ASP A 66 -11.62 -18.69 4.37
C ASP A 66 -10.41 -18.63 3.41
N LYS A 67 -10.18 -17.48 2.76
CA LYS A 67 -9.07 -17.22 1.84
C LYS A 67 -7.88 -16.52 2.52
N GLU A 68 -7.96 -16.22 3.82
CA GLU A 68 -6.86 -15.62 4.57
C GLU A 68 -5.64 -16.56 4.57
N LYS A 69 -4.48 -16.06 4.15
CA LYS A 69 -3.22 -16.80 4.28
C LYS A 69 -2.70 -16.63 5.71
N THR A 70 -2.72 -17.70 6.48
CA THR A 70 -2.08 -17.73 7.79
C THR A 70 -0.56 -17.66 7.64
N PRO A 71 0.15 -16.93 8.52
CA PRO A 71 1.61 -16.94 8.54
C PRO A 71 2.12 -18.38 8.68
N GLN A 72 3.06 -18.79 7.83
CA GLN A 72 3.78 -20.04 8.05
C GLN A 72 4.65 -19.86 9.30
N SER A 73 4.40 -20.70 10.30
CA SER A 73 5.07 -20.68 11.61
C SER A 73 6.53 -21.11 11.53
#